data_AF-A0A6U6N9Q7-F1
#
_entry.id   AF-A0A6U6N9Q7-F1
#
_cell.length_a   1.000
_cell.length_b   1.000
_cell.length_c   1.000
_cell.angle_alpha   90.00
_cell.angle_beta   90.00
_cell.angle_gamma   90.00
#
_symmetry.space_group_name_H-M   'P 1'
#
loop_
_entity.id
_entity.type
_entity.pdbx_description
1 polymer ?
#
loop_
_entity_poly.entity_id
_entity_poly.type
_entity_poly.pdbx_seq_one_letter_code
_entity_poly.pdbx_strand_id
1 'polypeptide(L)'
;PLERMGTFYVVTFVFFMAFVLLGMLNILTAVFVESTNKISLIDAEVVIQETIDAEESAFNRLRQIMMRADSDHSGTLTQEELDSRLQDPRVVTHLKILDLHVHEARALFRLLDAEGTGEVDISEMLHGMMRLKGTARSLDMATMLYESKRLLTVIGRLNSDMDRRFSDLRNFITLSSVRRTVPCDPPAGGTEGALSARVDPSSTTFNSRDSPGKSLANL
;
A
#
# COMPACT_ATOMS: atom_id res chain seq x y z
N PRO A 1 6.06 -14.81 -82.58
CA PRO A 1 4.81 -15.49 -83.01
C PRO A 1 3.51 -14.98 -82.35
N LEU A 2 3.57 -14.13 -81.30
CA LEU A 2 2.40 -13.46 -80.71
C LEU A 2 1.96 -12.16 -81.43
N GLU A 3 2.84 -11.53 -82.20
CA GLU A 3 2.56 -10.27 -82.91
C GLU A 3 1.57 -10.40 -84.09
N ARG A 4 1.22 -11.62 -84.50
CA ARG A 4 0.20 -11.87 -85.53
C ARG A 4 -1.23 -11.97 -84.99
N MET A 5 -1.41 -12.00 -83.67
CA MET A 5 -2.72 -11.85 -83.05
C MET A 5 -2.90 -10.38 -82.68
N GLY A 6 -4.03 -9.78 -83.09
CA GLY A 6 -4.22 -8.33 -83.05
C GLY A 6 -3.84 -7.68 -81.72
N THR A 7 -3.37 -6.43 -81.78
CA THR A 7 -2.83 -5.63 -80.67
C THR A 7 -3.69 -5.69 -79.40
N PHE A 8 -5.01 -5.81 -79.55
CA PHE A 8 -5.96 -5.95 -78.44
C PHE A 8 -5.70 -7.16 -77.52
N TYR A 9 -5.37 -8.33 -78.10
CA TYR A 9 -5.04 -9.53 -77.33
C TYR A 9 -3.75 -9.38 -76.55
N VAL A 10 -2.74 -8.73 -77.16
CA VAL A 10 -1.45 -8.46 -76.51
C VAL A 10 -1.65 -7.51 -75.32
N VAL A 11 -2.40 -6.43 -75.49
CA VAL A 11 -2.69 -5.48 -74.41
C VAL A 11 -3.46 -6.14 -73.26
N THR A 12 -4.49 -6.93 -73.57
CA THR A 12 -5.29 -7.64 -72.57
C THR A 12 -4.44 -8.66 -71.80
N PHE A 13 -3.56 -9.38 -72.49
CA PHE A 13 -2.64 -10.35 -71.89
C PHE A 13 -1.61 -9.68 -70.97
N VAL A 14 -1.02 -8.56 -71.40
CA VAL A 14 -0.07 -7.78 -70.57
C VAL A 14 -0.77 -7.22 -69.34
N PHE A 15 -2.00 -6.71 -69.48
CA PHE A 15 -2.79 -6.24 -68.35
C PHE A 15 -3.10 -7.36 -67.35
N PHE A 16 -3.49 -8.53 -67.83
CA PHE A 16 -3.71 -9.71 -67.00
C PHE A 16 -2.44 -10.14 -66.24
N MET A 17 -1.30 -10.21 -66.93
CA MET A 17 -0.01 -10.55 -66.32
C MET A 17 0.40 -9.52 -65.26
N ALA A 18 0.23 -8.23 -65.53
CA ALA A 18 0.50 -7.15 -64.58
C ALA A 18 -0.40 -7.26 -63.34
N PHE A 19 -1.69 -7.55 -63.52
CA PHE A 19 -2.62 -7.73 -62.40
C PHE A 19 -2.23 -8.93 -61.52
N VAL A 20 -1.89 -10.07 -62.12
CA VAL A 20 -1.44 -11.27 -61.38
C VAL A 20 -0.14 -10.99 -60.64
N LEU A 21 0.82 -10.30 -61.26
CA LEU A 21 2.08 -9.91 -60.63
C LEU A 21 1.87 -8.97 -59.43
N LEU A 22 1.00 -7.97 -59.57
CA LEU A 22 0.63 -7.07 -58.46
C LEU A 22 -0.04 -7.83 -57.32
N GLY A 23 -0.95 -8.77 -57.64
CA GLY A 23 -1.59 -9.63 -56.64
C GLY A 23 -0.57 -10.49 -55.88
N MET A 24 0.34 -11.13 -56.58
CA MET A 24 1.40 -11.96 -55.97
C MET A 24 2.37 -11.12 -55.12
N LEU A 25 2.74 -9.91 -55.56
CA LEU A 25 3.59 -9.00 -54.81
C LEU A 25 2.93 -8.52 -53.51
N ASN A 26 1.62 -8.26 -53.54
CA ASN A 26 0.85 -7.88 -52.36
C ASN A 26 0.76 -9.03 -51.34
N ILE A 27 0.55 -10.27 -51.81
CA ILE A 27 0.57 -11.47 -50.94
C ILE A 27 1.95 -11.63 -50.31
N LEU A 28 3.01 -11.51 -51.10
CA LEU A 28 4.39 -11.62 -50.61
C LEU A 28 4.69 -10.55 -49.54
N THR A 29 4.28 -9.31 -49.80
CA THR A 29 4.43 -8.19 -48.86
C THR A 29 3.67 -8.46 -47.56
N ALA A 30 2.44 -8.98 -47.64
CA ALA A 30 1.66 -9.33 -46.46
C ALA A 30 2.37 -10.39 -45.58
N VAL A 31 2.91 -11.45 -46.21
CA VAL A 31 3.66 -12.51 -45.50
C VAL A 31 4.93 -11.97 -44.86
N PHE A 32 5.65 -11.06 -45.53
CA PHE A 32 6.84 -10.43 -44.97
C PHE A 32 6.52 -9.52 -43.78
N VAL A 33 5.45 -8.72 -43.87
CA VAL A 33 4.98 -7.88 -42.76
C VAL A 33 4.58 -8.76 -41.57
N GLU A 34 3.86 -9.85 -41.80
CA GLU A 34 3.49 -10.79 -40.74
C GLU A 34 4.72 -11.43 -40.08
N SER A 35 5.71 -11.84 -40.88
CA SER A 35 6.96 -12.43 -40.38
C SER A 35 7.78 -11.42 -39.56
N THR A 36 7.83 -10.16 -40.00
CA THR A 36 8.56 -9.08 -39.30
C THR A 36 7.87 -8.70 -37.99
N ASN A 37 6.53 -8.66 -37.97
CA ASN A 37 5.76 -8.35 -36.77
C ASN A 37 5.89 -9.46 -35.71
N LYS A 38 5.89 -10.74 -36.12
CA LYS A 38 6.13 -11.87 -35.20
C LYS A 38 7.50 -11.81 -34.53
N ILE A 39 8.56 -11.43 -35.25
CA ILE A 39 9.91 -11.29 -34.68
C ILE A 39 9.94 -10.17 -33.63
N SER A 40 9.27 -9.04 -33.89
CA SER A 40 9.23 -7.91 -32.95
C SER A 40 8.50 -8.24 -31.65
N LEU A 41 7.48 -9.11 -31.69
CA LEU A 41 6.72 -9.53 -30.51
C LEU A 41 7.45 -10.62 -29.73
N ILE A 42 8.10 -11.56 -30.41
CA ILE A 42 8.88 -12.64 -29.77
C ILE A 42 10.08 -12.06 -29.04
N ASP A 43 10.80 -11.09 -29.62
CA ASP A 43 11.95 -10.49 -28.96
C ASP A 43 11.56 -9.72 -27.69
N ALA A 44 10.36 -9.13 -27.65
CA ALA A 44 9.85 -8.51 -26.43
C ALA A 44 9.47 -9.55 -25.37
N GLU A 45 8.73 -10.60 -25.73
CA GLU A 45 8.24 -11.62 -24.79
C GLU A 45 9.38 -12.49 -24.23
N VAL A 46 10.35 -12.89 -25.07
CA VAL A 46 11.48 -13.73 -24.66
C VAL A 46 12.41 -12.99 -23.71
N VAL A 47 12.69 -11.72 -23.98
CA VAL A 47 13.51 -10.88 -23.07
C VAL A 47 12.79 -10.63 -21.76
N ILE A 48 11.47 -10.41 -21.79
CA ILE A 48 10.66 -10.25 -20.56
C ILE A 48 10.72 -11.53 -19.72
N GLN A 49 10.54 -12.71 -20.32
CA GLN A 49 10.56 -13.97 -19.57
C GLN A 49 11.94 -14.24 -18.95
N GLU A 50 13.02 -13.99 -19.68
CA GLU A 50 14.38 -14.19 -19.17
C GLU A 50 14.69 -13.28 -17.98
N THR A 51 14.18 -12.04 -18.00
CA THR A 51 14.31 -11.12 -16.86
C THR A 51 13.52 -11.59 -15.64
N ILE A 52 12.30 -12.07 -15.80
CA ILE A 52 11.46 -12.55 -14.69
C ILE A 52 12.07 -13.80 -14.05
N ASP A 53 12.53 -14.76 -14.86
CA ASP A 53 13.12 -16.00 -14.37
C ASP A 53 14.45 -15.75 -13.62
N ALA A 54 15.28 -14.84 -14.13
CA ALA A 54 16.53 -14.44 -13.47
C ALA A 54 16.26 -13.83 -12.08
N GLU A 55 15.24 -13.00 -11.98
CA GLU A 55 14.86 -12.32 -10.73
C GLU A 55 14.27 -13.27 -9.69
N GLU A 56 13.38 -14.18 -10.11
CA GLU A 56 12.83 -15.20 -9.22
C GLU A 56 13.95 -16.12 -8.70
N SER A 57 14.90 -16.48 -9.57
CA SER A 57 16.06 -17.28 -9.17
C SER A 57 16.97 -16.53 -8.17
N ALA A 58 17.15 -15.21 -8.34
CA ALA A 58 17.93 -14.38 -7.44
C ALA A 58 17.24 -14.22 -6.08
N PHE A 59 15.92 -14.04 -6.07
CA PHE A 59 15.12 -13.99 -4.85
C PHE A 59 15.17 -15.30 -4.07
N ASN A 60 14.99 -16.44 -4.74
CA ASN A 60 15.08 -17.76 -4.12
C ASN A 60 16.47 -18.03 -3.53
N ARG A 61 17.54 -17.58 -4.22
CA ARG A 61 18.92 -17.65 -3.69
C ARG A 61 19.10 -16.77 -2.47
N LEU A 62 18.63 -15.52 -2.50
CA LEU A 62 18.71 -14.60 -1.37
C LEU A 62 17.98 -15.18 -0.15
N ARG A 63 16.78 -15.73 -0.36
CA ARG A 63 16.00 -16.43 0.66
C ARG A 63 16.76 -17.60 1.28
N GLN A 64 17.41 -18.43 0.48
CA GLN A 64 18.24 -19.53 0.99
C GLN A 64 19.45 -19.04 1.79
N ILE A 65 20.08 -17.94 1.38
CA ILE A 65 21.22 -17.37 2.11
C ILE A 65 20.77 -16.81 3.46
N MET A 66 19.62 -16.13 3.50
CA MET A 66 19.07 -15.61 4.76
C MET A 66 18.58 -16.71 5.69
N MET A 67 17.91 -17.76 5.18
CA MET A 67 17.53 -18.91 6.02
C MET A 67 18.73 -19.73 6.53
N ARG A 68 19.87 -19.69 5.84
CA ARG A 68 21.12 -20.28 6.35
C ARG A 68 21.85 -19.37 7.35
N ALA A 69 21.49 -18.10 7.40
CA ALA A 69 22.03 -17.15 8.37
C ALA A 69 21.41 -17.37 9.75
N ASP A 70 20.11 -17.67 9.75
CA ASP A 70 19.31 -18.06 10.89
C ASP A 70 19.86 -19.36 11.53
N SER A 71 20.74 -19.16 12.51
CA SER A 71 21.46 -20.24 13.20
C SER A 71 20.65 -20.81 14.36
N ASP A 72 19.67 -20.06 14.86
CA ASP A 72 18.75 -20.48 15.92
C ASP A 72 17.42 -21.02 15.39
N HIS A 73 17.21 -20.97 14.07
CA HIS A 73 15.98 -21.36 13.39
C HIS A 73 14.75 -20.66 13.95
N SER A 74 14.95 -19.42 14.42
CA SER A 74 13.90 -18.56 14.95
C SER A 74 12.93 -18.12 13.86
N GLY A 75 13.37 -18.13 12.60
CA GLY A 75 12.65 -17.51 11.48
C GLY A 75 12.77 -15.98 11.47
N THR A 76 13.49 -15.40 12.42
CA THR A 76 13.73 -13.96 12.52
C THR A 76 15.16 -13.62 12.13
N LEU A 77 15.38 -12.35 11.78
CA LEU A 77 16.66 -11.78 11.43
C LEU A 77 16.93 -10.61 12.36
N THR A 78 18.02 -10.67 13.09
CA THR A 78 18.48 -9.55 13.92
C THR A 78 19.20 -8.50 13.08
N GLN A 79 19.32 -7.27 13.62
CA GLN A 79 20.04 -6.20 12.94
C GLN A 79 21.53 -6.57 12.70
N GLU A 80 22.17 -7.22 13.67
CA GLU A 80 23.56 -7.66 13.60
C GLU A 80 23.78 -8.76 12.55
N GLU A 81 22.84 -9.70 12.46
CA GLU A 81 22.86 -10.75 11.43
C GLU A 81 22.68 -10.17 10.05
N LEU A 82 21.72 -9.24 9.88
CA LEU A 82 21.53 -8.54 8.63
C LEU A 82 22.81 -7.80 8.22
N ASP A 83 23.40 -7.01 9.11
CA ASP A 83 24.61 -6.24 8.80
C ASP A 83 25.83 -7.13 8.50
N SER A 84 25.95 -8.27 9.18
CA SER A 84 26.98 -9.27 8.89
C SER A 84 26.79 -9.89 7.50
N ARG A 85 25.54 -10.13 7.08
CA ARG A 85 25.23 -10.69 5.75
C ARG A 85 25.32 -9.67 4.63
N LEU A 86 25.02 -8.40 4.90
CA LEU A 86 25.19 -7.31 3.95
C LEU A 86 26.68 -7.00 3.65
N GLN A 87 27.61 -7.52 4.44
CA GLN A 87 29.05 -7.50 4.14
C GLN A 87 29.49 -8.63 3.20
N ASP A 88 28.70 -9.70 3.03
CA ASP A 88 29.02 -10.79 2.12
C ASP A 88 28.81 -10.31 0.66
N PRO A 89 29.85 -10.30 -0.18
CA PRO A 89 29.75 -9.86 -1.57
C PRO A 89 28.73 -10.68 -2.39
N ARG A 90 28.42 -11.93 -1.99
CA ARG A 90 27.39 -12.74 -2.64
C ARG A 90 25.99 -12.17 -2.41
N VAL A 91 25.70 -11.76 -1.18
CA VAL A 91 24.42 -11.14 -0.80
C VAL A 91 24.26 -9.80 -1.49
N VAL A 92 25.31 -8.98 -1.51
CA VAL A 92 25.33 -7.69 -2.20
C VAL A 92 25.08 -7.86 -3.71
N THR A 93 25.67 -8.88 -4.32
CA THR A 93 25.44 -9.18 -5.75
C THR A 93 23.98 -9.57 -6.02
N HIS A 94 23.38 -10.40 -5.16
CA HIS A 94 21.97 -10.78 -5.29
C HIS A 94 21.01 -9.62 -5.03
N LEU A 95 21.31 -8.74 -4.07
CA LEU A 95 20.57 -7.49 -3.87
C LEU A 95 20.63 -6.60 -5.12
N LYS A 96 21.81 -6.49 -5.74
CA LYS A 96 21.97 -5.70 -6.97
C LYS A 96 21.20 -6.28 -8.16
N ILE A 97 21.08 -7.60 -8.27
CA ILE A 97 20.24 -8.26 -9.30
C ILE A 97 18.76 -7.93 -9.06
N LEU A 98 18.36 -7.74 -7.79
CA LEU A 98 17.01 -7.30 -7.43
C LEU A 98 16.82 -5.77 -7.49
N ASP A 99 17.80 -5.04 -8.03
CA ASP A 99 17.84 -3.56 -8.09
C ASP A 99 17.73 -2.90 -6.72
N LEU A 100 18.31 -3.53 -5.70
CA LEU A 100 18.32 -3.03 -4.33
C LEU A 100 19.74 -2.71 -3.86
N HIS A 101 19.85 -1.63 -3.10
CA HIS A 101 21.06 -1.24 -2.42
C HIS A 101 21.07 -1.66 -0.95
N VAL A 102 22.28 -1.81 -0.40
CA VAL A 102 22.51 -2.14 1.02
C VAL A 102 21.82 -1.14 1.96
N HIS A 103 21.78 0.14 1.60
CA HIS A 103 21.13 1.16 2.42
C HIS A 103 19.60 1.04 2.43
N GLU A 104 19.00 0.59 1.34
CA GLU A 104 17.56 0.35 1.21
C GLU A 104 17.15 -0.87 2.03
N ALA A 105 17.95 -1.93 2.02
CA ALA A 105 17.75 -3.10 2.88
C ALA A 105 17.77 -2.72 4.37
N ARG A 106 18.70 -1.84 4.79
CA ARG A 106 18.76 -1.30 6.16
C ARG A 106 17.58 -0.39 6.49
N ALA A 107 17.13 0.42 5.53
CA ALA A 107 15.97 1.29 5.72
C ALA A 107 14.69 0.45 5.88
N LEU A 108 14.53 -0.58 5.06
CA LEU A 108 13.42 -1.53 5.15
C LEU A 108 13.42 -2.28 6.49
N PHE A 109 14.57 -2.71 6.99
CA PHE A 109 14.66 -3.35 8.31
C PHE A 109 14.09 -2.45 9.41
N ARG A 110 14.52 -1.17 9.45
CA ARG A 110 14.00 -0.19 10.41
C ARG A 110 12.52 0.12 10.22
N LEU A 111 11.99 -0.06 9.01
CA LEU A 111 10.58 0.14 8.70
C LEU A 111 9.72 -1.02 9.22
N LEU A 112 10.24 -2.25 9.10
CA LEU A 112 9.58 -3.46 9.56
C LEU A 112 9.68 -3.61 11.09
N ASP A 113 10.80 -3.20 11.69
CA ASP A 113 10.98 -3.12 13.15
C ASP A 113 10.27 -1.89 13.74
N ALA A 114 8.94 -1.89 13.66
CA ALA A 114 8.10 -0.81 14.15
C ALA A 114 8.14 -0.66 15.68
N GLU A 115 8.34 -1.79 16.35
CA GLU A 115 8.22 -1.94 17.79
C GLU A 115 9.57 -1.79 18.51
N GLY A 116 10.68 -1.76 17.75
CA GLY A 116 12.03 -1.67 18.29
C GLY A 116 12.47 -2.96 18.97
N THR A 117 11.99 -4.10 18.48
CA THR A 117 12.38 -5.43 18.98
C THR A 117 13.80 -5.78 18.58
N GLY A 118 14.33 -5.17 17.51
CA GLY A 118 15.62 -5.52 16.93
C GLY A 118 15.60 -6.79 16.08
N GLU A 119 14.42 -7.38 15.87
CA GLU A 119 14.20 -8.64 15.15
C GLU A 119 13.05 -8.50 14.15
N VAL A 120 13.26 -8.98 12.93
CA VAL A 120 12.25 -8.97 11.85
C VAL A 120 12.13 -10.36 11.24
N ASP A 121 10.91 -10.81 10.95
CA ASP A 121 10.69 -12.09 10.27
C ASP A 121 11.36 -12.11 8.88
N ILE A 122 12.07 -13.19 8.57
CA ILE A 122 12.82 -13.33 7.31
C ILE A 122 11.87 -13.27 6.11
N SER A 123 10.67 -13.86 6.22
CA SER A 123 9.68 -13.83 5.15
C SER A 123 9.12 -12.42 4.96
N GLU A 124 8.86 -11.68 6.05
CA GLU A 124 8.42 -10.29 5.99
C GLU A 124 9.47 -9.37 5.36
N MET A 125 10.74 -9.54 5.75
CA MET A 125 11.88 -8.84 5.17
C MET A 125 11.99 -9.08 3.65
N LEU A 126 11.92 -10.34 3.22
CA LEU A 126 11.99 -10.71 1.80
C LEU A 126 10.80 -10.17 0.99
N HIS A 127 9.58 -10.27 1.53
CA HIS A 127 8.41 -9.66 0.89
C HIS A 127 8.53 -8.14 0.81
N GLY A 128 9.08 -7.51 1.84
CA GLY A 128 9.41 -6.08 1.85
C GLY A 128 10.36 -5.71 0.72
N MET A 129 11.41 -6.50 0.50
CA MET A 129 12.38 -6.30 -0.59
C MET A 129 11.75 -6.43 -1.98
N MET A 130 10.86 -7.43 -2.19
CA MET A 130 10.11 -7.57 -3.44
C MET A 130 9.20 -6.37 -3.72
N ARG A 131 8.52 -5.86 -2.68
CA ARG A 131 7.67 -4.66 -2.79
C ARG A 131 8.47 -3.40 -3.05
N LEU A 132 9.71 -3.35 -2.56
CA LEU A 132 10.61 -2.21 -2.73
C LEU A 132 11.04 -2.04 -4.19
N LYS A 133 11.34 -3.16 -4.84
CA LYS A 133 11.69 -3.21 -6.26
C LYS A 133 10.53 -2.80 -7.18
N GLY A 134 9.30 -3.24 -6.88
CA GLY A 134 8.13 -3.05 -7.75
C GLY A 134 7.74 -1.59 -8.02
N THR A 135 8.24 -0.66 -7.22
CA THR A 135 8.07 0.78 -7.44
C THR A 135 9.23 1.50 -6.76
N ALA A 136 10.08 2.21 -7.49
CA ALA A 136 11.05 3.14 -6.88
C ALA A 136 10.40 4.22 -5.97
N ARG A 137 9.06 4.32 -5.94
CA ARG A 137 8.22 5.13 -5.03
C ARG A 137 7.69 4.37 -3.79
N SER A 138 7.82 3.04 -3.68
CA SER A 138 7.26 2.31 -2.54
C SER A 138 8.07 2.49 -1.27
N LEU A 139 9.38 2.75 -1.32
CA LEU A 139 10.12 3.05 -0.09
C LEU A 139 9.57 4.31 0.54
N ASP A 140 9.50 5.39 -0.23
CA ASP A 140 8.98 6.67 0.24
C ASP A 140 7.51 6.55 0.67
N MET A 141 6.69 5.84 -0.09
CA MET A 141 5.27 5.65 0.25
C MET A 141 5.07 4.75 1.47
N ALA A 142 5.86 3.68 1.62
CA ALA A 142 5.82 2.80 2.78
C ALA A 142 6.39 3.51 4.03
N THR A 143 7.44 4.30 3.86
CA THR A 143 7.99 5.19 4.91
C THR A 143 6.95 6.22 5.33
N MET A 144 6.26 6.85 4.38
CA MET A 144 5.19 7.82 4.66
C MET A 144 3.99 7.17 5.35
N LEU A 145 3.58 5.97 4.93
CA LEU A 145 2.51 5.20 5.57
C LEU A 145 2.89 4.78 6.99
N TYR A 146 4.15 4.40 7.19
CA TYR A 146 4.68 4.05 8.50
C TYR A 146 4.75 5.26 9.42
N GLU A 147 5.30 6.38 8.95
CA GLU A 147 5.32 7.64 9.70
C GLU A 147 3.90 8.09 10.05
N SER A 148 2.95 7.97 9.12
CA SER A 148 1.55 8.25 9.38
C SER A 148 0.96 7.34 10.45
N LYS A 149 1.21 6.01 10.40
CA LYS A 149 0.76 5.07 11.44
C LYS A 149 1.37 5.39 12.79
N ARG A 150 2.68 5.67 12.84
CA ARG A 150 3.39 6.04 14.06
C ARG A 150 2.85 7.34 14.65
N LEU A 151 2.59 8.35 13.83
CA LEU A 151 1.95 9.60 14.25
C LEU A 151 0.56 9.35 14.85
N LEU A 152 -0.27 8.53 14.21
CA LEU A 152 -1.59 8.18 14.74
C LEU A 152 -1.50 7.48 16.11
N THR A 153 -0.55 6.56 16.29
CA THR A 153 -0.31 5.90 17.58
C THR A 153 0.13 6.90 18.65
N VAL A 154 1.03 7.83 18.32
CA VAL A 154 1.49 8.88 19.25
C VAL A 154 0.35 9.82 19.63
N ILE A 155 -0.47 10.23 18.67
CA ILE A 155 -1.66 11.06 18.91
C ILE A 155 -2.66 10.33 19.80
N GLY A 156 -2.90 9.03 19.56
CA GLY A 156 -3.76 8.21 20.42
C GLY A 156 -3.26 8.16 21.86
N ARG A 157 -1.95 7.96 22.07
CA ARG A 157 -1.33 8.00 23.41
C ARG A 157 -1.46 9.38 24.06
N LEU A 158 -1.25 10.45 23.29
CA LEU A 158 -1.38 11.84 23.78
C LEU A 158 -2.81 12.15 24.22
N ASN A 159 -3.81 11.78 23.43
CA ASN A 159 -5.23 11.95 23.79
C ASN A 159 -5.56 11.19 25.07
N SER A 160 -5.10 9.94 25.17
CA SER A 160 -5.29 9.11 26.36
C SER A 160 -4.71 9.78 27.62
N ASP A 161 -3.55 10.43 27.49
CA ASP A 161 -2.88 11.10 28.62
C ASP A 161 -3.56 12.42 28.99
N MET A 162 -4.06 13.18 28.00
CA MET A 162 -4.87 14.37 28.23
C MET A 162 -6.19 14.04 28.94
N ASP A 163 -6.87 12.97 28.52
CA ASP A 163 -8.14 12.53 29.13
C ASP A 163 -7.95 12.12 30.59
N ARG A 164 -6.83 11.47 30.92
CA ARG A 164 -6.45 11.14 32.31
C ARG A 164 -6.26 12.42 33.13
N ARG A 165 -5.46 13.37 32.66
CA ARG A 165 -5.19 14.63 33.38
C ARG A 165 -6.43 15.49 33.57
N PHE A 166 -7.30 15.56 32.56
CA PHE A 166 -8.58 16.27 32.66
C PHE A 166 -9.51 15.59 33.67
N SER A 167 -9.53 14.25 33.71
CA SER A 167 -10.31 13.49 34.70
C SER A 167 -9.79 13.73 36.12
N ASP A 168 -8.47 13.77 36.32
CA ASP A 168 -7.84 14.07 37.61
C ASP A 168 -8.15 15.49 38.07
N LEU A 169 -8.06 16.48 37.18
CA LEU A 169 -8.40 17.87 37.48
C LEU A 169 -9.90 18.01 37.80
N ARG A 170 -10.77 17.33 37.05
CA ARG A 170 -12.21 17.33 37.28
C ARG A 170 -12.56 16.73 38.64
N ASN A 171 -11.90 15.63 39.02
CA ASN A 171 -12.06 15.00 40.33
C ASN A 171 -11.56 15.92 41.46
N PHE A 172 -10.48 16.66 41.25
CA PHE A 172 -9.97 17.62 42.24
C PHE A 172 -10.92 18.81 42.43
N ILE A 173 -11.46 19.34 41.33
CA ILE A 173 -12.42 20.45 41.37
C ILE A 173 -13.72 20.01 42.05
N THR A 174 -14.26 18.83 41.74
CA THR A 174 -15.46 18.32 42.42
C THR A 174 -15.23 18.10 43.91
N LEU A 175 -14.10 17.53 44.33
CA LEU A 175 -13.76 17.38 45.74
C LEU A 175 -13.59 18.74 46.47
N SER A 176 -13.05 19.75 45.79
CA SER A 176 -12.91 21.09 46.37
C SER A 176 -14.24 21.86 46.48
N SER A 177 -15.23 21.56 45.63
CA SER A 177 -16.55 22.19 45.67
C SER A 177 -17.45 21.67 46.80
N VAL A 178 -17.29 20.41 47.22
CA VAL A 178 -18.06 19.79 48.31
C VAL A 178 -17.68 20.36 49.69
N ARG A 179 -16.48 20.96 49.83
CA ARG A 179 -16.02 21.53 51.12
C ARG A 179 -16.55 22.94 51.42
N ARG A 180 -17.31 23.56 50.51
CA ARG A 180 -17.85 24.94 50.67
C ARG A 180 -19.33 25.04 51.05
N THR A 181 -20.07 23.94 51.19
CA THR A 181 -21.40 24.02 51.82
C THR A 181 -21.21 24.05 53.33
N VAL A 182 -20.98 25.24 53.87
CA VAL A 182 -21.13 25.54 55.30
C VAL A 182 -22.59 25.21 55.67
N PRO A 183 -22.85 24.32 56.65
CA PRO A 183 -24.17 24.20 57.23
C PRO A 183 -24.49 25.54 57.92
N CYS A 184 -25.35 26.35 57.31
CA CYS A 184 -25.93 27.47 58.02
C CYS A 184 -27.06 26.92 58.88
N ASP A 185 -26.80 26.71 60.17
CA ASP A 185 -27.85 26.52 61.15
C ASP A 185 -28.73 27.78 61.18
N PRO A 186 -30.07 27.66 61.09
CA PRO A 186 -30.94 28.82 61.23
C PRO A 186 -31.10 29.19 62.71
N PRO A 187 -31.09 30.48 63.09
CA PRO A 187 -31.39 30.88 64.45
C PRO A 187 -32.89 30.74 64.72
N ALA A 188 -33.21 30.21 65.90
CA ALA A 188 -34.55 30.01 66.38
C ALA A 188 -35.28 31.35 66.63
N GLY A 189 -36.54 31.41 66.19
CA GLY A 189 -37.59 32.22 66.82
C GLY A 189 -38.14 33.38 65.97
N GLY A 190 -39.39 33.24 65.54
CA GLY A 190 -40.18 34.36 65.00
C GLY A 190 -41.30 33.92 64.07
N THR A 191 -42.50 33.79 64.63
CA THR A 191 -43.79 33.57 63.95
C THR A 191 -44.09 34.61 62.87
N GLU A 192 -44.61 34.19 61.71
CA GLU A 192 -45.88 34.63 61.11
C GLU A 192 -46.02 34.10 59.67
N GLY A 193 -47.23 33.70 59.30
CA GLY A 193 -47.52 32.95 58.08
C GLY A 193 -47.66 33.79 56.82
N ALA A 194 -47.39 33.17 55.68
CA ALA A 194 -48.03 33.49 54.40
C ALA A 194 -47.89 32.31 53.42
N LEU A 195 -49.05 31.71 53.16
CA LEU A 195 -49.53 31.08 51.94
C LEU A 195 -48.79 31.47 50.63
N SER A 196 -48.32 30.49 49.84
CA SER A 196 -48.79 30.22 48.46
C SER A 196 -47.77 29.48 47.56
N ALA A 197 -48.32 28.56 46.75
CA ALA A 197 -47.86 28.07 45.44
C ALA A 197 -46.73 27.02 45.34
N ARG A 198 -47.13 25.74 45.48
CA ARG A 198 -47.27 24.73 44.40
C ARG A 198 -46.28 24.78 43.22
N VAL A 199 -45.62 23.65 42.92
CA VAL A 199 -45.71 22.88 41.65
C VAL A 199 -44.77 21.66 41.70
N ASP A 200 -45.34 20.50 41.40
CA ASP A 200 -44.72 19.17 41.30
C ASP A 200 -43.77 19.02 40.10
N PRO A 201 -42.74 18.14 40.12
CA PRO A 201 -42.01 17.75 38.93
C PRO A 201 -42.50 16.39 38.43
N SER A 202 -43.55 16.38 37.62
CA SER A 202 -43.97 15.19 36.87
C SER A 202 -44.62 15.57 35.55
N SER A 203 -43.79 15.84 34.54
CA SER A 203 -44.02 15.56 33.11
C SER A 203 -43.09 16.44 32.27
N THR A 204 -42.21 15.81 31.48
CA THR A 204 -42.06 16.07 30.03
C THR A 204 -41.07 15.02 29.52
N THR A 205 -41.58 13.82 29.33
CA THR A 205 -41.14 12.97 28.23
C THR A 205 -41.58 13.65 26.94
N PHE A 206 -40.64 14.10 26.11
CA PHE A 206 -40.93 14.29 24.69
C PHE A 206 -39.83 13.69 23.83
N ASN A 207 -40.30 12.75 23.03
CA ASN A 207 -39.62 11.83 22.14
C ASN A 207 -39.34 12.53 20.80
N SER A 208 -38.22 12.21 20.15
CA SER A 208 -38.08 12.28 18.68
C SER A 208 -36.86 11.46 18.23
N ARG A 209 -37.03 10.14 18.19
CA ARG A 209 -36.77 9.36 16.96
C ARG A 209 -38.05 9.53 16.11
N ASP A 210 -38.06 9.72 14.80
CA ASP A 210 -37.34 8.95 13.79
C ASP A 210 -37.59 9.53 12.37
N SER A 211 -36.66 9.23 11.45
CA SER A 211 -36.89 8.95 10.01
C SER A 211 -37.12 10.12 9.01
N PRO A 212 -37.11 9.87 7.67
CA PRO A 212 -36.02 9.32 6.83
C PRO A 212 -35.89 10.07 5.47
N GLY A 213 -34.79 9.89 4.70
CA GLY A 213 -34.69 10.59 3.41
C GLY A 213 -33.51 10.27 2.48
N LYS A 214 -33.51 9.07 1.90
CA LYS A 214 -33.21 8.72 0.50
C LYS A 214 -31.97 9.30 -0.23
N SER A 215 -31.15 8.34 -0.69
CA SER A 215 -30.82 8.06 -2.10
C SER A 215 -29.90 9.01 -2.88
N LEU A 216 -28.80 8.45 -3.39
CA LEU A 216 -28.25 8.46 -4.77
C LEU A 216 -26.75 8.09 -4.64
N ALA A 217 -26.25 6.91 -5.02
CA ALA A 217 -26.14 6.30 -6.35
C ALA A 217 -25.41 7.17 -7.39
N ASN A 218 -24.34 6.59 -7.97
CA ASN A 218 -23.44 7.06 -9.05
C ASN A 218 -22.31 7.99 -8.57
N LEU A 219 -21.02 7.65 -8.71
CA LEU A 219 -20.29 7.08 -9.85
C LEU A 219 -19.16 6.14 -9.38
#